data_AF-A0ABC9W686-F1
#
_entry.id   AF-A0ABC9W686-F1
#
_cell.length_a   1.000
_cell.length_b   1.000
_cell.length_c   1.000
_cell.angle_alpha   90.00
_cell.angle_beta   90.00
_cell.angle_gamma   90.00
#
_symmetry.space_group_name_H-M   'P 1'
#
loop_
_entity.id
_entity.type
_entity.pdbx_description
1 polymer ?
#
loop_
_entity_poly.entity_id
_entity_poly.type
_entity_poly.pdbx_seq_one_letter_code
_entity_poly.pdbx_strand_id
1 'polypeptide(L)'
;MDEEQTESLWVRTKGRAGTGDIIAGVCYRPPDQGDRAEEALYRQIGAALHSQALVLMGDFNHPDICWRDNAAERKQSRKFLECVDDNFLLQVIEEPTRRGAMLDLILT
;
A
#
# COMPACT_ATOMS: atom_id res chain seq x y z
N MET A 1 15.73 -15.31 -11.10
CA MET A 1 15.99 -13.98 -10.52
C MET A 1 15.12 -13.96 -9.29
N ASP A 2 15.73 -14.09 -8.11
CA ASP A 2 14.99 -14.25 -6.86
C ASP A 2 14.05 -13.05 -6.70
N GLU A 3 12.74 -13.30 -6.78
CA GLU A 3 11.76 -12.32 -6.33
C GLU A 3 11.99 -12.16 -4.84
N GLU A 4 12.41 -10.97 -4.45
CA GLU A 4 12.62 -10.66 -3.04
C GLU A 4 11.27 -10.74 -2.32
N GLN A 5 11.27 -11.39 -1.15
CA GLN A 5 10.03 -11.67 -0.43
C GLN A 5 9.49 -10.38 0.17
N THR A 6 8.28 -10.00 -0.26
CA THR A 6 7.43 -9.04 0.43
C THR A 6 6.59 -9.79 1.47
N GLU A 7 6.37 -9.21 2.63
CA GLU A 7 5.39 -9.74 3.59
C GLU A 7 3.98 -9.28 3.19
N SER A 8 3.49 -9.84 2.07
CA SER A 8 2.19 -9.50 1.51
C SER A 8 1.42 -10.73 1.02
N LEU A 9 0.09 -10.66 1.11
CA LEU A 9 -0.83 -11.66 0.58
C LEU A 9 -1.85 -10.98 -0.32
N TRP A 10 -2.06 -11.55 -1.51
CA TRP A 10 -2.97 -11.03 -2.51
C TRP A 10 -4.02 -12.08 -2.87
N VAL A 11 -5.29 -11.68 -2.86
CA VAL A 11 -6.43 -12.53 -3.18
C VAL A 11 -7.29 -11.84 -4.22
N ARG A 12 -7.57 -12.52 -5.33
CA ARG A 12 -8.60 -12.11 -6.28
C ARG A 12 -9.94 -12.66 -5.84
N THR A 13 -10.88 -11.77 -5.54
CA THR A 13 -12.26 -12.12 -5.25
C THR A 13 -13.09 -11.92 -6.51
N LYS A 14 -13.80 -12.97 -6.93
CA LYS A 14 -14.60 -12.93 -8.15
C LYS A 14 -15.92 -12.21 -7.90
N GLY A 15 -16.22 -11.24 -8.75
CA GLY A 15 -17.51 -10.56 -8.77
C GLY A 15 -18.65 -11.50 -9.17
N ARG A 16 -19.89 -11.11 -8.87
CA ARG A 16 -21.07 -11.73 -9.48
C ARG A 16 -21.12 -11.39 -10.97
N ALA A 17 -21.96 -12.09 -11.74
CA ALA A 17 -22.16 -11.76 -13.16
C ALA A 17 -22.52 -10.27 -13.34
N GLY A 18 -21.74 -9.56 -14.16
CA GLY A 18 -21.88 -8.12 -14.39
C GLY A 18 -21.20 -7.21 -13.36
N THR A 19 -20.56 -7.77 -12.33
CA THR A 19 -19.72 -7.03 -11.36
C THR A 19 -18.26 -7.34 -11.65
N GLY A 20 -17.38 -6.33 -11.60
CA GLY A 20 -15.93 -6.54 -11.71
C GLY A 20 -15.37 -7.36 -10.55
N ASP A 21 -14.22 -7.99 -10.78
CA ASP A 21 -13.44 -8.62 -9.72
C ASP A 21 -12.79 -7.56 -8.83
N ILE A 22 -12.53 -7.91 -7.57
CA ILE A 22 -11.78 -7.07 -6.62
C ILE A 22 -10.53 -7.82 -6.20
N ILE A 23 -9.38 -7.15 -6.26
CA ILE A 23 -8.16 -7.64 -5.63
C ILE A 23 -8.11 -7.10 -4.21
N ALA A 24 -7.95 -7.99 -3.24
CA ALA A 24 -7.67 -7.64 -1.86
C ALA A 24 -6.21 -7.98 -1.54
N GLY A 25 -5.46 -7.00 -1.08
CA GLY A 25 -4.10 -7.17 -0.58
C GLY A 25 -4.03 -6.92 0.92
N VAL A 26 -3.25 -7.73 1.63
CA VAL A 26 -2.82 -7.43 3.01
C VAL A 26 -1.29 -7.39 3.04
N CYS A 27 -0.71 -6.36 3.63
CA CYS A 27 0.73 -6.17 3.69
C CYS A 27 1.21 -5.86 5.12
N TYR A 28 2.37 -6.37 5.48
CA TYR A 28 3.17 -5.85 6.58
C TYR A 28 4.49 -5.36 5.98
N ARG A 29 4.84 -4.10 6.22
CA ARG A 29 6.14 -3.54 5.85
C ARG A 29 6.95 -3.32 7.12
N PRO A 30 8.05 -4.05 7.35
CA PRO A 30 8.94 -3.78 8.48
C PRO A 30 9.49 -2.34 8.45
N PRO A 31 9.71 -1.71 9.63
CA PRO A 31 10.14 -0.31 9.71
C PRO A 31 11.49 -0.03 9.02
N ASP A 32 12.38 -1.04 8.95
CA ASP A 32 13.71 -1.01 8.37
C ASP A 32 13.80 -1.77 7.03
N GLN A 33 12.67 -1.93 6.33
CA GLN A 33 12.63 -2.60 5.04
C GLN A 33 13.58 -1.95 4.01
N GLY A 34 14.30 -2.81 3.29
CA GLY A 34 15.26 -2.41 2.26
C GLY A 34 14.61 -1.97 0.94
N ASP A 35 15.31 -1.12 0.20
CA ASP A 35 14.80 -0.49 -1.04
C ASP A 35 14.31 -1.48 -2.09
N ARG A 36 14.92 -2.67 -2.20
CA ARG A 36 14.52 -3.66 -3.21
C ARG A 36 13.17 -4.33 -2.87
N ALA A 37 12.90 -4.59 -1.58
CA ALA A 37 11.62 -5.16 -1.14
C ALA A 37 10.49 -4.13 -1.26
N GLU A 38 10.78 -2.84 -1.04
CA GLU A 38 9.87 -1.73 -1.36
C GLU A 38 9.51 -1.72 -2.85
N GLU A 39 10.51 -1.78 -3.72
CA GLU A 39 10.30 -1.82 -5.18
C GLU A 39 9.48 -3.05 -5.60
N ALA A 40 9.68 -4.20 -4.96
CA ALA A 40 8.87 -5.39 -5.19
C ALA A 40 7.40 -5.17 -4.78
N LEU A 41 7.15 -4.56 -3.61
CA LEU A 41 5.81 -4.23 -3.15
C LEU A 41 5.11 -3.26 -4.13
N TYR A 42 5.79 -2.21 -4.60
CA TYR A 42 5.20 -1.25 -5.53
C TYR A 42 4.87 -1.88 -6.89
N ARG A 43 5.71 -2.82 -7.35
CA ARG A 43 5.40 -3.61 -8.56
C ARG A 43 4.17 -4.49 -8.36
N GLN A 44 4.00 -5.09 -7.18
CA GLN A 44 2.79 -5.88 -6.86
C GLN A 44 1.54 -5.00 -6.84
N ILE A 45 1.62 -3.81 -6.23
CA ILE A 45 0.53 -2.83 -6.22
C ILE A 45 0.15 -2.44 -7.65
N GLY A 46 1.13 -2.03 -8.47
CA GLY A 46 0.89 -1.65 -9.86
C GLY A 46 0.31 -2.78 -10.72
N ALA A 47 0.76 -4.03 -10.50
CA ALA A 47 0.21 -5.19 -11.18
C ALA A 47 -1.25 -5.48 -10.76
N ALA A 48 -1.59 -5.28 -9.47
CA ALA A 48 -2.93 -5.48 -8.97
C ALA A 48 -3.92 -4.43 -9.54
N LEU A 49 -3.49 -3.19 -9.70
CA LEU A 49 -4.30 -2.10 -10.24
C LEU A 49 -4.62 -2.22 -11.73
N HIS A 50 -3.82 -2.97 -12.49
CA HIS A 50 -3.86 -2.98 -13.95
C HIS A 50 -5.17 -3.53 -14.58
N SER A 51 -6.16 -3.96 -13.78
CA SER A 51 -7.38 -4.54 -14.35
C SER A 51 -8.63 -4.53 -13.45
N GLN A 52 -8.53 -4.17 -12.17
CA GLN A 52 -9.56 -4.48 -11.16
C GLN A 52 -9.59 -3.41 -10.06
N ALA A 53 -10.71 -3.33 -9.33
CA ALA A 53 -10.75 -2.54 -8.11
C ALA A 53 -9.79 -3.15 -7.08
N LEU A 54 -8.97 -2.32 -6.44
CA LEU A 54 -8.02 -2.75 -5.42
C LEU A 54 -8.50 -2.29 -4.05
N VAL A 55 -8.34 -3.16 -3.05
CA VAL A 55 -8.32 -2.76 -1.66
C VAL A 55 -7.06 -3.33 -1.04
N LEU A 56 -6.16 -2.47 -0.58
CA LEU A 56 -4.91 -2.85 0.06
C LEU A 56 -4.91 -2.37 1.51
N MET A 57 -4.65 -3.28 2.45
CA MET A 57 -4.65 -2.99 3.88
C MET A 57 -3.34 -3.44 4.51
N GLY A 58 -2.92 -2.82 5.61
CA GLY A 58 -1.70 -3.27 6.27
C GLY A 58 -1.04 -2.26 7.18
N ASP A 59 -0.02 -2.71 7.93
CA ASP A 59 0.90 -1.83 8.66
C ASP A 59 2.09 -1.51 7.75
N PHE A 60 2.14 -0.26 7.30
CA PHE A 60 3.17 0.24 6.40
C PHE A 60 4.34 0.90 7.13
N ASN A 61 4.27 1.08 8.45
CA ASN A 61 5.37 1.64 9.26
C ASN A 61 6.06 2.90 8.67
N HIS A 62 5.28 3.83 8.10
CA HIS A 62 5.76 5.15 7.66
C HIS A 62 5.29 6.28 8.60
N PRO A 63 5.89 6.43 9.80
CA PRO A 63 5.42 7.36 10.82
C PRO A 63 5.58 8.84 10.48
N ASP A 64 6.43 9.16 9.50
CA ASP A 64 6.75 10.54 9.10
C ASP A 64 5.88 11.06 7.95
N ILE A 65 4.86 10.30 7.53
CA ILE A 65 3.88 10.75 6.54
C ILE A 65 2.86 11.66 7.21
N CYS A 66 2.78 12.90 6.74
CA CYS A 66 1.64 13.78 6.97
C CYS A 66 0.63 13.61 5.83
N TRP A 67 -0.40 12.81 6.07
CA TRP A 67 -1.47 12.56 5.10
C TRP A 67 -2.30 13.81 4.78
N ARG A 68 -2.40 14.76 5.71
CA ARG A 68 -3.12 16.03 5.49
C ARG A 68 -2.43 16.90 4.45
N ASP A 69 -1.10 16.98 4.53
CA ASP A 69 -0.29 17.86 3.68
C ASP A 69 0.31 17.10 2.49
N ASN A 70 -0.04 15.81 2.35
CA ASN A 70 0.53 14.87 1.39
C ASN A 70 2.07 14.95 1.30
N ALA A 71 2.73 14.88 2.45
CA ALA A 71 4.17 15.10 2.55
C ALA A 71 4.86 14.10 3.48
N ALA A 72 6.14 13.83 3.23
CA ALA A 72 6.96 12.98 4.10
C ALA A 72 8.42 13.47 4.16
N GLU A 73 9.05 13.27 5.32
CA GLU A 73 10.43 13.70 5.58
C GLU A 73 11.45 12.73 4.98
N ARG A 74 11.21 11.43 5.12
CA ARG A 74 12.13 10.37 4.71
C ARG A 74 11.91 10.01 3.25
N LYS A 75 13.01 9.68 2.57
CA LYS A 75 13.02 9.28 1.16
C LYS A 75 12.10 8.08 0.88
N GLN A 76 12.11 7.07 1.75
CA GLN A 76 11.27 5.87 1.57
C GLN A 76 9.77 6.22 1.68
N SER A 77 9.39 6.98 2.71
CA SER A 77 8.02 7.47 2.90
C SER A 77 7.56 8.36 1.74
N ARG A 78 8.44 9.19 1.17
CA ARG A 78 8.14 9.95 -0.06
C ARG A 78 7.88 9.06 -1.27
N LYS A 79 8.70 8.03 -1.49
CA LYS A 79 8.48 7.07 -2.58
C LYS A 79 7.17 6.32 -2.41
N PHE A 80 6.79 5.99 -1.18
CA PHE A 80 5.50 5.37 -0.89
C PHE A 80 4.35 6.32 -1.23
N LEU A 81 4.43 7.59 -0.84
CA LEU A 81 3.43 8.61 -1.24
C LEU A 81 3.37 8.80 -2.75
N GLU A 82 4.51 8.88 -3.44
CA GLU A 82 4.58 8.92 -4.91
C GLU A 82 3.87 7.70 -5.52
N CYS A 83 4.09 6.50 -4.97
CA CYS A 83 3.40 5.29 -5.39
C CYS A 83 1.89 5.39 -5.16
N VAL A 84 1.43 5.89 -4.01
CA VAL A 84 0.00 6.07 -3.73
C VAL A 84 -0.63 7.06 -4.72
N ASP A 85 0.01 8.21 -4.95
CA ASP A 85 -0.46 9.27 -5.82
C ASP A 85 -0.47 8.85 -7.30
N ASP A 86 0.62 8.27 -7.81
CA ASP A 86 0.74 7.83 -9.21
C ASP A 86 -0.28 6.75 -9.57
N ASN A 87 -0.77 6.02 -8.56
CA ASN A 87 -1.75 4.96 -8.69
C ASN A 87 -3.18 5.39 -8.34
N PHE A 88 -3.40 6.68 -8.05
CA PHE A 88 -4.69 7.25 -7.65
C PHE A 88 -5.33 6.55 -6.43
N LEU A 89 -4.50 6.01 -5.54
CA LEU A 89 -4.96 5.35 -4.32
C LEU A 89 -5.29 6.38 -3.26
N LEU A 90 -6.33 6.11 -2.48
CA LEU A 90 -6.76 6.96 -1.37
C LEU A 90 -6.61 6.22 -0.05
N GLN A 91 -5.97 6.87 0.91
CA GLN A 91 -5.97 6.42 2.30
C GLN A 91 -7.30 6.78 2.98
N VAL A 92 -7.99 5.78 3.52
CA VAL A 92 -9.34 5.96 4.12
C VAL A 92 -9.37 5.93 5.64
N ILE A 93 -8.27 5.64 6.35
CA ILE A 93 -8.25 5.73 7.83
C ILE A 93 -8.21 7.19 8.26
N GLU A 94 -9.11 7.55 9.18
CA GLU A 94 -9.26 8.93 9.67
C GLU A 94 -8.51 9.22 10.98
N GLU A 95 -8.26 8.18 11.79
CA GLU A 95 -7.64 8.32 13.11
C GLU A 95 -6.27 7.62 13.19
N PRO A 96 -5.29 8.20 13.93
CA PRO A 96 -4.01 7.55 14.15
C PRO A 96 -4.13 6.18 14.80
N THR A 97 -3.50 5.17 14.20
CA THR A 97 -3.56 3.79 14.69
C THR A 97 -2.52 3.48 15.76
N ARG A 98 -1.40 4.22 15.79
CA ARG A 98 -0.33 4.01 16.78
C ARG A 98 0.35 5.31 17.21
N ARG A 99 0.21 5.68 18.49
CA ARG A 99 0.93 6.80 19.14
C ARG A 99 0.85 8.14 18.37
N GLY A 100 -0.30 8.43 17.76
CA GLY A 100 -0.49 9.67 16.99
C GLY A 100 0.00 9.62 15.53
N ALA A 101 0.53 8.47 15.07
CA ALA A 101 0.84 8.23 13.65
C ALA A 101 -0.17 7.26 13.01
N MET A 102 -0.46 7.46 11.73
CA MET A 102 -1.22 6.52 10.89
C MET A 102 -0.23 5.56 10.22
N LEU A 103 -0.13 4.36 10.78
CA LEU A 103 0.79 3.31 10.29
C LEU A 103 0.03 2.17 9.63
N ASP A 104 -1.14 1.86 10.18
CA ASP A 104 -2.09 0.97 9.55
C ASP A 104 -2.91 1.78 8.55
N LEU A 105 -2.92 1.34 7.29
CA LEU A 105 -3.56 2.04 6.19
C LEU A 105 -4.57 1.12 5.50
N ILE A 106 -5.56 1.74 4.87
CA ILE A 106 -6.44 1.10 3.89
C ILE A 106 -6.41 1.99 2.64
N LEU A 107 -5.84 1.46 1.56
CA LEU A 107 -5.71 2.11 0.28
C LEU A 107 -6.73 1.52 -0.71
N THR A 108 -7.47 2.40 -1.40
CA THR A 108 -8.47 2.03 -2.41
C THR A 108 -8.40 2.91 -3.64
#